data_AF-A0A519YQC9-F1
#
_entry.id   AF-A0A519YQC9-F1
#
_cell.length_a   1.000
_cell.length_b   1.000
_cell.length_c   1.000
_cell.angle_alpha   90.00
_cell.angle_beta   90.00
_cell.angle_gamma   90.00
#
_symmetry.space_group_name_H-M   'P 1'
#
loop_
_entity.id
_entity.type
_entity.pdbx_description
1 polymer ?
#
loop_
_entity_poly.entity_id
_entity_poly.type
_entity_poly.pdbx_seq_one_letter_code
_entity_poly.pdbx_strand_id
1 'polypeptide(L)' 'MPRMLPTFIPAAREGYATVLRGRASWYGKYFQGKKTTSGERFNRHAFTCAHKTLPFGTRLRVTNVDNGVT' A
#
# COMPACT_ATOMS: atom_id res chain seq x y z
N MET A 1 37.50 26.64 25.42
CA MET A 1 36.49 25.61 25.79
C MET A 1 35.46 25.56 24.67
N PRO A 2 35.38 24.51 23.84
CA PRO A 2 34.45 24.50 22.71
C PRO A 2 33.06 24.07 23.21
N ARG A 3 32.04 24.91 22.93
CA ARG A 3 30.63 24.60 23.17
C ARG A 3 30.18 23.55 22.14
N MET A 4 29.81 22.38 22.64
CA MET A 4 29.20 21.31 21.86
C MET A 4 27.80 21.77 21.41
N LEU A 5 27.60 21.89 20.09
CA LEU A 5 26.27 22.13 19.52
C LEU A 5 25.43 20.85 19.66
N PRO A 6 24.14 20.94 20.00
CA PRO A 6 23.29 19.75 20.04
C PRO A 6 23.18 19.20 18.62
N THR A 7 23.68 17.98 18.41
CA THR A 7 23.41 17.19 17.22
C THR A 7 21.91 16.92 17.18
N PHE A 8 21.20 17.70 16.38
CA PHE A 8 19.80 17.48 16.07
C PHE A 8 19.73 16.18 15.26
N ILE A 9 19.46 15.06 15.92
CA ILE A 9 19.16 13.79 15.26
C ILE A 9 17.70 13.91 14.82
N PRO A 10 17.37 14.09 13.52
CA PRO A 10 15.98 14.02 13.11
C PRO A 10 15.53 12.58 13.38
N ALA A 11 14.60 12.44 14.32
CA ALA A 11 13.88 11.19 14.56
C ALA A 11 13.34 10.69 13.22
N ALA A 12 13.43 9.37 13.04
CA ALA A 12 13.10 8.63 11.82
C ALA A 12 11.97 9.28 11.01
N ARG A 13 12.25 9.54 9.73
CA ARG A 13 11.30 10.11 8.75
C ARG A 13 9.94 9.46 8.96
N GLU A 14 8.97 10.22 9.47
CA GLU A 14 7.56 9.87 9.39
C GLU A 14 7.31 9.54 7.92
N GLY A 15 7.07 8.24 7.64
CA GLY A 15 6.82 7.78 6.29
C GLY A 15 5.65 8.58 5.75
N TYR A 16 5.89 9.42 4.75
CA TYR A 16 4.83 10.12 4.04
C TYR A 16 3.82 9.06 3.57
N ALA A 17 2.65 9.03 4.19
CA ALA A 17 1.55 8.21 3.71
C ALA A 17 1.06 8.88 2.42
N THR A 18 1.62 8.44 1.28
CA THR A 18 1.21 8.95 -0.03
C THR A 18 -0.24 8.57 -0.26
N VAL A 19 -1.14 9.54 -0.14
CA VAL A 19 -2.56 9.35 -0.42
C VAL A 19 -2.74 9.41 -1.93
N LEU A 20 -2.94 8.25 -2.55
CA LEU A 20 -3.27 8.13 -3.95
C LEU A 20 -4.79 8.07 -4.09
N ARG A 21 -5.35 8.95 -4.93
CA ARG A 21 -6.76 8.89 -5.34
C ARG A 21 -6.82 8.33 -6.75
N GLY A 22 -7.72 7.38 -6.96
CA GLY A 22 -7.87 6.72 -8.25
C GLY A 22 -9.08 5.82 -8.27
N ARG A 23 -9.40 5.30 -9.46
CA ARG A 23 -10.49 4.36 -9.65
C ARG A 23 -10.03 2.95 -9.26
N ALA A 24 -10.63 2.40 -8.22
CA ALA A 24 -10.43 1.00 -7.84
C ALA A 24 -11.47 0.13 -8.55
N SER A 25 -11.02 -1.00 -9.10
CA SER A 25 -11.89 -2.03 -9.67
C SER A 25 -11.59 -3.36 -8.99
N TRP A 26 -12.63 -4.17 -8.78
CA TRP A 26 -12.49 -5.48 -8.16
C TRP A 26 -12.52 -6.60 -9.19
N TYR A 27 -11.67 -7.61 -9.01
CA TYR A 27 -11.63 -8.79 -9.87
C TYR A 27 -12.65 -9.85 -9.42
N GLY A 28 -13.54 -10.21 -10.33
CA GLY A 28 -14.58 -11.23 -10.13
C GLY A 28 -14.07 -12.66 -9.94
N LYS A 29 -15.00 -13.56 -9.57
CA LYS A 29 -14.79 -15.01 -9.40
C LYS A 29 -14.07 -15.67 -10.59
N TYR A 30 -14.20 -15.11 -11.78
CA TYR A 30 -13.59 -15.62 -13.01
C TYR A 30 -12.04 -15.71 -12.96
N PHE A 31 -11.40 -14.95 -12.08
CA PHE A 31 -9.94 -14.96 -11.92
C PHE A 31 -9.47 -15.84 -10.76
N GLN A 32 -10.39 -16.43 -9.98
CA GLN A 32 -10.06 -17.25 -8.80
C GLN A 32 -9.20 -18.45 -9.20
N GLY A 33 -8.05 -18.60 -8.56
CA GLY A 33 -7.10 -19.68 -8.83
C GLY A 33 -6.16 -19.44 -10.03
N LYS A 34 -6.31 -18.34 -10.78
CA LYS A 34 -5.37 -17.98 -11.84
C LYS A 34 -4.05 -17.47 -11.24
N LYS A 35 -2.95 -17.72 -11.96
CA LYS A 35 -1.62 -17.27 -11.55
C LYS A 35 -1.53 -15.76 -11.73
N THR A 36 -1.19 -15.04 -10.68
CA THR A 36 -0.92 -13.58 -10.74
C THR A 36 0.51 -13.32 -11.19
N THR A 37 0.81 -12.09 -11.61
CA THR A 37 2.17 -11.65 -11.96
C THR A 37 3.14 -11.75 -10.76
N SER A 38 2.62 -11.69 -9.54
CA SER A 38 3.39 -11.91 -8.31
C SER A 38 3.75 -13.39 -8.07
N GLY A 39 3.24 -14.31 -8.90
CA GLY A 39 3.45 -15.75 -8.78
C GLY A 39 2.43 -16.47 -7.89
N GLU A 40 1.70 -15.74 -7.05
CA GLU A 40 0.65 -16.27 -6.19
C GLU A 40 -0.63 -16.57 -6.97
N ARG A 41 -1.40 -17.56 -6.52
CA ARG A 41 -2.73 -17.82 -7.08
C ARG A 41 -3.69 -16.76 -6.55
N PHE A 42 -4.44 -16.13 -7.46
CA PHE A 42 -5.44 -15.12 -7.06
C PHE A 42 -6.49 -15.74 -6.14
N ASN A 43 -6.57 -15.21 -4.92
CA ASN A 43 -7.59 -15.57 -3.95
C ASN A 43 -8.46 -14.35 -3.67
N ARG A 44 -9.73 -14.42 -4.09
CA ARG A 44 -10.71 -13.34 -3.92
C ARG A 44 -11.07 -13.04 -2.46
N HIS A 45 -10.79 -13.97 -1.54
CA HIS A 45 -11.06 -13.83 -0.11
C HIS A 45 -9.83 -13.30 0.66
N ALA A 46 -8.67 -13.23 0.00
CA ALA A 46 -7.48 -12.65 0.58
C ALA A 46 -7.47 -11.13 0.38
N PHE A 47 -6.84 -10.40 1.30
CA PHE A 47 -6.60 -8.96 1.19
C PHE A 47 -5.46 -8.67 0.20
N THR A 48 -5.70 -8.98 -1.07
CA THR A 48 -4.74 -8.77 -2.17
C THR A 48 -5.17 -7.60 -3.04
N CYS A 49 -4.24 -6.68 -3.33
CA CYS A 49 -4.44 -5.56 -4.24
C CYS A 49 -3.36 -5.61 -5.33
N ALA A 50 -3.75 -5.33 -6.58
CA ALA A 50 -2.82 -5.19 -7.69
C ALA A 50 -2.67 -3.71 -8.04
N HIS A 51 -1.44 -3.19 -7.96
CA HIS A 51 -1.11 -1.82 -8.34
C HIS A 51 0.06 -1.82 -9.33
N LYS A 52 0.02 -0.93 -10.33
CA LYS A 52 1.00 -0.92 -11.44
C LYS A 52 2.39 -0.43 -11.02
N THR A 53 2.44 0.51 -10.09
CA THR A 53 3.66 1.27 -9.77
C THR A 53 4.23 0.96 -8.39
N LEU A 54 3.46 0.28 -7.52
CA LEU A 54 3.88 0.04 -6.15
C LEU A 54 4.60 -1.32 -6.08
N PRO A 55 5.68 -1.42 -5.29
CA PRO A 55 6.38 -2.68 -5.13
C PRO A 55 5.49 -3.70 -4.43
N PHE A 56 5.65 -4.98 -4.80
CA PHE A 56 4.97 -6.08 -4.15
C PHE A 56 5.30 -6.13 -2.65
N GLY A 57 4.31 -6.50 -1.83
CA GLY A 57 4.43 -6.51 -0.36
C GLY A 57 4.09 -5.16 0.31
N THR A 58 3.75 -4.13 -0.46
CA THR A 58 3.24 -2.87 0.10
C THR A 58 1.85 -3.07 0.72
N ARG A 59 1.68 -2.66 1.97
CA ARG A 59 0.36 -2.63 2.63
C ARG A 59 -0.33 -1.31 2.33
N LEU A 60 -1.53 -1.39 1.76
CA LEU A 60 -2.35 -0.23 1.44
C LEU A 60 -3.63 -0.26 2.26
N ARG A 61 -4.00 0.89 2.82
CA ARG A 61 -5.35 1.12 3.32
C ARG A 61 -6.14 1.79 2.20
N VAL A 62 -7.12 1.08 1.68
CA VAL A 62 -8.04 1.62 0.68
C VAL A 62 -9.22 2.20 1.43
N THR A 63 -9.63 3.41 1.09
CA THR A 63 -10.88 4.00 1.61
C THR A 63 -11.79 4.26 0.42
N ASN A 64 -12.99 3.71 0.44
CA ASN A 64 -14.02 4.08 -0.53
C ASN A 64 -14.51 5.49 -0.19
N VAL A 65 -14.28 6.45 -1.08
CA VAL A 65 -14.67 7.86 -0.88
C VAL A 65 -16.19 8.06 -0.88
N ASP A 66 -16.95 7.16 -1.51
CA ASP A 66 -18.41 7.27 -1.58
C ASP A 66 -19.08 6.86 -0.26
N ASN A 67 -18.58 5.78 0.37
CA ASN A 67 -19.20 5.20 1.57
C ASN A 67 -18.32 5.27 2.84
N GLY A 68 -17.09 5.80 2.75
CA GLY A 68 -16.15 5.91 3.86
C GLY A 68 -15.55 4.60 4.38
N VAL A 69 -15.92 3.45 3.80
CA VAL A 69 -15.50 2.12 4.26
C VAL A 69 -14.03 1.85 3.89
N THR A 70 -13.28 1.22 4.79
CA THR A 70 -11.87 0.82 4.62
C THR A 70 -11.65 -0.67 4.68
#